data_AF-A0A9D5RXA4-F1
#
_entry.id   AF-A0A9D5RXA4-F1
#
_cell.length_a   1.000
_cell.length_b   1.000
_cell.length_c   1.000
_cell.angle_alpha   90.00
_cell.angle_beta   90.00
_cell.angle_gamma   90.00
#
_symmetry.space_group_name_H-M   'P 1'
#
loop_
_entity.id
_entity.type
_entity.pdbx_description
1 polymer ?
#
loop_
_entity_poly.entity_id
_entity_poly.type
_entity_poly.pdbx_seq_one_letter_code
_entity_poly.pdbx_strand_id
1 'polypeptide(L)'
;MKPDDFLPYLTKFISVRMDDGTTDAGYIANPSDFKDYPSEHMKLRLINGLLYSDIDISRIRSIQQVQREDTTKIPIVGFDDEPFSTRPSNERTEELSIEDQLDALVEGNLFEFPDLNDLLDNK
;
A
#
# COMPACT_ATOMS: atom_id res chain seq x y z
N MET A 1 -5.59 4.03 -29.73
CA MET A 1 -4.53 5.07 -29.65
C MET A 1 -3.24 4.56 -30.27
N LYS A 2 -2.22 5.39 -30.47
CA LYS A 2 -0.88 4.94 -30.91
C LYS A 2 0.03 4.67 -29.72
N PRO A 3 1.00 3.75 -29.81
CA PRO A 3 2.00 3.51 -28.77
C PRO A 3 2.76 4.79 -28.36
N ASP A 4 3.10 5.64 -29.33
CA ASP A 4 3.84 6.89 -29.08
C ASP A 4 3.10 7.86 -28.15
N ASP A 5 1.77 7.79 -28.10
CA ASP A 5 0.95 8.65 -27.24
C ASP A 5 1.21 8.39 -25.75
N PHE A 6 1.78 7.23 -25.39
CA PHE A 6 2.07 6.83 -24.01
C PHE A 6 3.47 7.23 -23.54
N LEU A 7 4.38 7.61 -24.44
CA LEU A 7 5.76 7.98 -24.11
C LEU A 7 5.87 9.12 -23.06
N PRO A 8 5.04 10.18 -23.10
CA PRO A 8 5.06 11.25 -22.10
C PRO A 8 4.60 10.81 -20.70
N TYR A 9 4.01 9.62 -20.59
CA TYR A 9 3.34 9.11 -19.40
C TYR A 9 4.05 7.93 -18.73
N LEU A 10 5.17 7.44 -19.28
CA LEU A 10 5.87 6.25 -18.79
C LEU A 10 6.26 6.29 -17.31
N THR A 11 6.49 7.48 -16.75
CA THR A 11 6.88 7.68 -15.35
C THR A 11 5.76 8.30 -14.50
N LYS A 12 4.56 8.43 -15.05
CA LYS A 12 3.44 9.15 -14.43
C LYS A 12 2.34 8.18 -14.00
N PHE A 13 1.63 8.56 -12.94
CA PHE A 13 0.37 7.90 -12.61
C PHE A 13 -0.70 8.43 -13.55
N ILE A 14 -1.32 7.53 -14.31
CA ILE A 14 -2.32 7.89 -15.32
C ILE A 14 -3.64 7.18 -15.08
N SER A 15 -4.70 7.78 -15.59
CA SER A 15 -6.01 7.16 -15.76
C SER A 15 -6.30 7.03 -17.25
N VAL A 16 -6.76 5.85 -17.65
CA VAL A 16 -7.14 5.54 -19.03
C VAL A 16 -8.62 5.24 -19.09
N ARG A 17 -9.32 5.88 -20.02
CA ARG A 17 -10.73 5.61 -20.29
C ARG A 17 -10.86 4.77 -21.55
N MET A 18 -11.56 3.65 -21.43
CA MET A 18 -11.82 2.69 -22.50
C MET A 18 -13.05 3.10 -23.34
N ASP A 19 -13.22 2.43 -24.48
CA ASP A 19 -14.32 2.60 -25.43
C ASP A 19 -15.70 2.29 -24.83
N ASP A 20 -15.77 1.30 -23.95
CA ASP A 20 -16.96 0.90 -23.17
C ASP A 20 -17.30 1.86 -22.01
N GLY A 21 -16.49 2.90 -21.81
CA GLY A 21 -16.65 3.90 -20.76
C GLY A 21 -16.03 3.53 -19.41
N THR A 22 -15.50 2.30 -19.26
CA THR A 22 -14.76 1.91 -18.06
C THR A 22 -13.45 2.69 -17.94
N THR A 23 -12.93 2.79 -16.73
CA THR A 23 -11.74 3.60 -16.44
C THR A 23 -10.83 2.84 -15.49
N ASP A 24 -9.58 2.67 -15.90
CA ASP A 24 -8.53 2.09 -15.08
C ASP A 24 -7.47 3.16 -14.77
N ALA A 25 -6.77 3.00 -13.65
CA ALA A 25 -5.70 3.92 -13.27
C ALA A 25 -4.51 3.17 -12.67
N GLY A 26 -3.31 3.63 -12.98
CA GLY A 26 -2.08 2.99 -12.53
C GLY A 26 -0.82 3.62 -13.13
N TYR A 27 0.32 3.04 -12.76
CA TYR A 27 1.60 3.26 -13.43
C TYR A 27 1.77 2.28 -14.58
N ILE A 28 2.49 2.69 -15.63
CA ILE A 28 2.82 1.81 -16.75
C ILE A 28 3.89 0.81 -16.31
N ALA A 29 3.57 -0.48 -16.34
CA ALA A 29 4.48 -1.53 -15.87
C ALA A 29 5.33 -2.16 -17.00
N ASN A 30 4.99 -1.90 -18.28
CA ASN A 30 5.72 -2.39 -19.45
C ASN A 30 6.25 -1.27 -20.36
N PRO A 31 7.08 -0.34 -19.85
CA PRO A 31 7.54 0.82 -20.63
C PRO A 31 8.46 0.45 -21.81
N SER A 32 9.14 -0.70 -21.76
CA SER A 32 10.05 -1.14 -22.84
C SER A 32 9.30 -1.46 -24.13
N ASP A 33 8.11 -2.04 -24.01
CA ASP A 33 7.29 -2.44 -25.14
C ASP A 33 6.89 -1.23 -26.01
N PHE A 34 6.78 -0.03 -25.40
CA PHE A 34 6.43 1.21 -26.10
C PHE A 34 7.61 1.80 -26.87
N LYS A 35 8.85 1.39 -26.57
CA LYS A 35 10.07 1.91 -27.19
C LYS A 35 10.53 1.04 -28.36
N ASP A 36 10.35 -0.28 -28.24
CA ASP A 36 11.01 -1.24 -29.13
C ASP A 36 10.10 -1.77 -30.25
N TYR A 37 8.78 -1.90 -30.02
CA TYR A 37 7.85 -2.51 -30.99
C TYR A 37 6.44 -1.89 -30.96
N PRO A 38 6.20 -0.77 -31.67
CA PRO A 38 4.87 -0.23 -31.83
C PRO A 38 4.04 -1.16 -32.72
N SER A 39 3.17 -1.98 -32.11
CA SER A 39 2.23 -2.88 -32.79
C SER A 39 0.78 -2.46 -32.48
N GLU A 40 -0.13 -2.67 -33.45
CA GLU A 40 -1.57 -2.37 -33.28
C GLU A 40 -2.25 -3.22 -32.20
N HIS A 41 -1.65 -4.35 -31.82
CA HIS A 41 -2.16 -5.27 -30.78
C HIS A 41 -1.41 -5.17 -29.46
N MET A 42 -0.74 -4.04 -29.24
CA MET A 42 0.02 -3.81 -28.02
C MET A 42 -0.90 -3.74 -26.80
N LYS A 43 -0.44 -4.29 -25.69
CA LYS A 43 -1.12 -4.17 -24.40
C LYS A 43 -0.42 -3.14 -23.52
N LEU A 44 -1.20 -2.24 -22.94
CA LEU A 44 -0.80 -1.41 -21.83
C LEU A 44 -1.01 -2.19 -20.53
N ARG A 45 0.07 -2.41 -19.77
CA ARG A 45 -0.03 -2.95 -18.41
C ARG A 45 -0.02 -1.81 -17.41
N LEU A 46 -1.10 -1.68 -16.64
CA LEU A 46 -1.20 -0.75 -15.52
C LEU A 46 -1.04 -1.50 -14.19
N ILE A 47 -0.27 -0.92 -13.28
CA ILE A 47 -0.13 -1.39 -11.89
C ILE A 47 -0.64 -0.32 -10.91
N ASN A 48 -1.50 -0.74 -9.99
CA ASN A 48 -1.99 0.08 -8.88
C ASN A 48 -1.97 -0.74 -7.58
N GLY A 49 -0.92 -0.56 -6.78
CA GLY A 49 -0.67 -1.39 -5.60
C GLY A 49 -0.39 -2.84 -6.00
N LEU A 50 -1.26 -3.76 -5.57
CA LEU A 50 -1.17 -5.19 -5.89
C LEU A 50 -2.02 -5.59 -7.12
N LEU A 51 -2.79 -4.65 -7.67
CA LEU A 51 -3.66 -4.89 -8.81
C LEU A 51 -2.92 -4.61 -10.12
N TYR A 52 -3.10 -5.52 -11.08
CA TYR A 52 -2.60 -5.41 -12.44
C TYR A 52 -3.78 -5.42 -13.41
N SER A 53 -3.75 -4.54 -14.40
CA SER A 53 -4.70 -4.50 -15.52
C SER A 53 -3.93 -4.52 -16.83
N ASP A 54 -4.30 -5.44 -17.73
CA ASP A 54 -3.75 -5.55 -19.08
C ASP A 54 -4.82 -5.08 -20.08
N ILE A 55 -4.58 -3.92 -20.70
CA ILE A 55 -5.55 -3.21 -21.54
C ILE A 55 -5.02 -3.14 -22.97
N ASP A 56 -5.83 -3.49 -23.95
CA ASP A 56 -5.46 -3.31 -25.36
C ASP A 56 -5.47 -1.82 -25.73
N ILE A 57 -4.37 -1.30 -26.29
CA ILE A 57 -4.26 0.14 -26.61
C ILE A 57 -5.26 0.60 -27.68
N SER A 58 -5.80 -0.34 -28.47
CA SER A 58 -6.85 -0.08 -29.45
C SER A 58 -8.15 0.35 -28.78
N ARG A 59 -8.43 -0.14 -27.57
CA ARG A 59 -9.63 0.15 -26.78
C ARG A 59 -9.54 1.46 -26.00
N ILE A 60 -8.34 2.02 -25.85
CA ILE A 60 -8.14 3.25 -25.08
C ILE A 60 -8.58 4.45 -25.91
N ARG A 61 -9.53 5.21 -25.35
CA ARG A 61 -10.10 6.42 -25.96
C ARG A 61 -9.39 7.69 -25.50
N SER A 62 -8.97 7.75 -24.23
CA SER A 62 -8.26 8.91 -23.69
C SER A 62 -7.39 8.55 -22.49
N ILE A 63 -6.29 9.29 -22.33
CA ILE A 63 -5.37 9.21 -21.19
C ILE A 63 -5.40 10.55 -20.45
N GLN A 64 -5.43 10.50 -19.12
CA GLN A 64 -5.27 11.67 -18.27
C GLN A 64 -4.19 11.42 -17.23
N GLN A 65 -3.31 12.39 -17.05
CA GLN A 65 -2.42 12.40 -15.89
C GLN A 65 -3.26 12.76 -14.67
N VAL A 66 -3.34 11.85 -13.68
CA VAL A 66 -4.01 12.16 -12.42
C VAL A 66 -3.08 13.07 -11.64
N GLN A 67 -3.51 14.31 -11.41
CA GLN A 67 -2.83 15.15 -10.43
C GLN A 67 -3.15 14.54 -9.06
N ARG A 68 -2.12 14.12 -8.32
CA ARG A 68 -2.29 13.84 -6.89
C ARG A 68 -2.50 15.20 -6.24
N GLU A 69 -3.75 15.65 -6.23
CA GLU A 69 -4.11 16.87 -5.54
C GLU A 69 -3.79 16.68 -4.06
N ASP A 70 -3.11 17.67 -3.48
CA ASP A 70 -2.68 17.75 -2.09
C ASP A 70 -3.73 17.23 -1.10
N THR A 71 -3.58 15.98 -0.65
CA THR A 71 -4.39 15.41 0.45
C THR A 71 -4.04 16.04 1.81
N THR A 72 -3.21 17.08 1.85
CA THR A 72 -2.87 17.85 3.05
C THR A 72 -3.99 18.80 3.50
N LYS A 73 -5.06 18.95 2.71
CA LYS A 73 -6.23 19.77 3.08
C LYS A 73 -7.43 18.92 3.42
N ILE A 74 -7.30 18.04 4.40
CA ILE A 74 -8.48 17.60 5.15
C ILE A 74 -8.79 18.77 6.11
N PRO A 75 -9.89 19.53 5.93
CA PRO A 75 -10.26 20.53 6.91
C PRO A 75 -10.57 19.79 8.21
N ILE A 76 -9.73 19.97 9.22
CA ILE A 76 -10.09 19.63 10.59
C ILE A 76 -11.20 20.62 10.95
N VAL A 77 -12.45 20.18 10.86
CA VAL A 77 -13.58 20.94 11.38
C VAL A 77 -13.31 21.11 12.88
N GLY A 78 -13.28 22.36 13.33
CA GLY A 78 -12.89 22.72 14.69
C GLY A 78 -13.57 21.82 15.72
N PHE A 79 -12.77 21.22 16.59
CA PHE A 79 -13.26 20.91 17.91
C PHE A 79 -13.58 22.27 18.53
N ASP A 80 -14.87 22.61 18.61
CA ASP A 80 -15.31 23.72 19.44
C ASP A 80 -14.63 23.56 20.80
N ASP A 81 -14.05 24.66 21.27
CA ASP A 81 -13.36 24.78 22.56
C ASP A 81 -14.33 24.44 23.70
N GLU A 82 -14.56 23.15 23.94
CA GLU A 82 -15.08 22.71 25.23
C GLU A 82 -13.90 22.76 26.21
N PRO A 83 -13.95 23.61 27.26
CA PRO A 83 -12.95 23.56 28.30
C PRO A 83 -13.08 22.19 28.95
N PHE A 84 -12.06 21.34 28.76
CA PHE A 84 -11.94 20.06 29.43
C PHE A 84 -12.31 20.22 30.91
N SER A 85 -13.51 19.76 31.26
CA SER A 85 -13.95 19.63 32.63
C SER A 85 -12.92 18.74 33.31
N THR A 86 -12.24 19.33 34.29
CA THR A 86 -11.32 18.72 35.23
C THR A 86 -11.79 17.32 35.62
N ARG A 87 -11.13 16.29 35.07
CA ARG A 87 -11.19 14.94 35.65
C ARG A 87 -10.44 15.00 36.98
N PRO A 88 -10.99 14.41 38.06
CA PRO A 88 -10.27 14.35 39.32
C PRO A 88 -8.99 13.52 39.10
N SER A 89 -7.87 14.11 39.48
CA SER A 89 -6.58 13.44 39.59
C SER A 89 -6.71 12.27 40.55
N ASN A 90 -6.53 11.04 40.08
CA ASN A 90 -6.20 9.90 40.94
C ASN A 90 -5.28 8.91 40.21
N GLU A 91 -4.15 8.70 40.89
CA GLU A 91 -3.23 7.55 40.85
C GLU A 91 -2.32 7.41 39.62
N ARG A 92 -1.06 7.79 39.85
CA ARG A 92 0.10 7.28 39.12
C ARG A 92 0.00 5.76 39.05
N THR A 93 -0.29 5.22 37.87
CA THR A 93 0.19 3.88 37.54
C THR A 93 1.69 4.02 37.35
N GLU A 94 2.48 3.54 38.32
CA GLU A 94 3.92 3.39 38.14
C GLU A 94 4.12 2.44 36.96
N GLU A 95 4.65 2.96 35.85
CA GLU A 95 5.10 2.12 34.74
C GLU A 95 6.21 1.23 35.27
N LEU A 96 5.93 -0.07 35.42
CA LEU A 96 6.94 -1.08 35.73
C LEU A 96 8.05 -0.99 34.68
N SER A 97 9.31 -1.02 35.15
CA SER A 97 10.47 -1.07 34.26
C SER A 97 10.30 -2.22 33.28
N ILE A 98 10.80 -2.06 32.06
CA ILE A 98 10.81 -3.12 31.04
C ILE A 98 11.45 -4.41 31.60
N GLU A 99 12.40 -4.26 32.53
CA GLU A 99 13.07 -5.37 33.22
C GLU A 99 12.10 -6.18 34.10
N ASP A 100 11.22 -5.52 34.87
CA ASP A 100 10.22 -6.18 35.70
C ASP A 100 9.15 -6.91 34.85
N GLN A 101 8.86 -6.39 33.64
CA GLN A 101 7.94 -7.03 32.70
C GLN A 101 8.53 -8.29 32.05
N LEU A 102 9.86 -8.35 31.90
CA LEU A 102 10.56 -9.52 31.34
C LEU A 102 10.65 -10.66 32.35
N ASP A 103 10.89 -10.36 33.63
CA ASP A 103 10.95 -11.39 34.68
C ASP A 103 9.60 -12.09 34.87
N ALA A 104 8.49 -11.34 34.78
CA ALA A 104 7.14 -11.92 34.82
C ALA A 104 6.83 -12.86 33.64
N LEU A 105 7.44 -12.64 32.47
CA LEU A 105 7.30 -13.51 31.30
C LEU A 105 8.14 -14.79 31.40
N VAL A 106 9.26 -14.76 32.13
CA VAL A 106 10.11 -15.93 32.38
C VAL A 106 9.51 -16.82 33.47
N GLU A 107 8.95 -16.25 34.54
CA GLU A 107 8.31 -17.02 35.61
C GLU A 107 6.96 -17.65 35.18
N GLY A 108 6.27 -17.04 34.20
CA GLY A 108 4.98 -17.53 33.70
C GLY A 108 5.05 -18.61 32.60
N ASN A 109 6.23 -18.87 32.04
CA ASN A 109 6.43 -19.85 30.98
C ASN A 109 7.48 -20.89 31.40
N LEU A 110 7.03 -21.83 32.24
CA LEU A 110 7.66 -23.14 32.36
C LEU A 110 7.41 -23.92 31.05
N PHE A 111 7.99 -23.45 29.94
CA PHE A 111 8.19 -24.29 28.77
C PHE A 111 9.29 -25.27 29.13
N GLU A 112 8.90 -26.45 29.62
CA GLU A 112 9.74 -27.63 29.54
C GLU A 112 10.02 -27.86 28.05
N PHE A 113 11.17 -27.38 27.58
CA PHE A 113 11.72 -27.83 26.32
C PHE A 113 12.07 -29.31 26.51
N PRO A 114 11.52 -30.24 25.69
CA PRO A 114 12.03 -31.59 25.69
C PRO A 114 13.51 -31.54 25.32
N ASP A 115 14.33 -32.24 26.11
CA ASP A 115 15.78 -32.28 25.96
C ASP A 115 16.13 -32.77 24.55
N LEU A 116 16.88 -31.96 23.80
CA LEU A 116 17.19 -32.19 22.39
C LEU A 116 18.03 -33.46 22.15
N ASN A 117 18.52 -34.11 23.23
CA ASN A 117 19.24 -35.36 23.17
C ASN A 117 18.33 -36.59 22.93
N ASP A 118 17.03 -36.53 23.20
CA ASP A 118 16.11 -37.66 22.98
C ASP A 118 15.65 -37.80 21.51
N LEU A 119 15.94 -36.81 20.66
CA LEU A 119 15.57 -36.83 19.23
C LEU A 119 16.62 -37.46 18.31
N LEU A 120 17.75 -37.93 18.85
CA LEU A 120 18.84 -38.53 18.06
C LEU A 120 18.97 -40.05 18.18
N ASP A 121 18.15 -40.72 18.99
CA ASP A 121 18.28 -42.17 19.27
C ASP A 121 17.22 -43.07 18.59
N ASN A 122 16.54 -42.58 17.55
CA ASN A 122 15.80 -43.46 16.63
C ASN A 122 16.54 -43.57 15.29
N LYS A 123 17.50 -44.49 15.25
CA LYS A 123 18.14 -44.97 14.03
C LYS A 123 18.02 -46.48 13.92
#